data_AF-A0A1F9P7X1-F1
#
_entry.id   AF-A0A1F9P7X1-F1
#
_cell.length_a   1.000
_cell.length_b   1.000
_cell.length_c   1.000
_cell.angle_alpha   90.00
_cell.angle_beta   90.00
_cell.angle_gamma   90.00
#
_symmetry.space_group_name_H-M   'P 1'
#
loop_
_entity.id
_entity.type
_entity.pdbx_description
1 polymer ?
#
loop_
_entity_poly.entity_id
_entity_poly.type
_entity_poly.pdbx_seq_one_letter_code
_entity_poly.pdbx_strand_id
1 'polypeptide(L)'
;MTNEELILERLARIEQRLEGVARGENQMAAFAGPWENLSDLGRDLSLLTEPAVKKLTEEMVEVEVGFQMEDFFALIKKLLPSLKYLTWSLEQMENLIDWWQDMEPLLKLGFPKLIDYLDDLEQKGIFRINAAVLEMYGKIAANYNPEDIDAMGDGFVRMHGVVKKLSNPQLIRFLEKVIDIPLEINLEEARPAGPFGLLWRMRNKECKEGLGVLVELTKALSKLKAAPAEVA
;
A
#
# COMPACT_ATOMS: atom_id res chain seq x y z
N MET A 1 29.09 54.47 -16.96
CA MET A 1 27.87 54.41 -16.14
C MET A 1 28.27 53.95 -14.75
N THR A 2 28.00 54.77 -13.73
CA THR A 2 28.30 54.43 -12.33
C THR A 2 27.21 53.51 -11.77
N ASN A 3 27.52 52.74 -10.72
CA ASN A 3 26.56 51.77 -10.12
C ASN A 3 25.25 52.44 -9.68
N GLU A 4 25.27 53.73 -9.34
CA GLU A 4 24.09 54.51 -8.97
C GLU A 4 23.14 54.73 -10.15
N GLU A 5 23.66 54.99 -11.36
CA GLU A 5 22.86 55.15 -12.58
C GLU A 5 22.15 53.85 -12.96
N LEU A 6 22.83 52.71 -12.79
CA LEU A 6 22.25 51.38 -13.02
C LEU A 6 21.15 51.02 -12.00
N ILE A 7 21.27 51.50 -10.76
CA ILE A 7 20.24 51.30 -9.73
C ILE A 7 19.02 52.17 -10.00
N LEU A 8 19.23 53.43 -10.40
CA LEU A 8 18.14 54.34 -10.75
C LEU A 8 17.38 53.86 -11.99
N GLU A 9 18.07 53.32 -13.00
CA GLU A 9 17.41 52.75 -14.18
C GLU A 9 16.60 51.48 -13.83
N ARG A 10 17.10 50.64 -12.92
CA ARG A 10 16.36 49.47 -12.43
C ARG A 10 15.14 49.87 -11.61
N LEU A 11 15.24 50.90 -10.78
CA LEU A 11 14.11 51.43 -10.01
C LEU A 11 13.03 52.01 -10.92
N ALA A 12 13.41 52.84 -11.91
CA ALA A 12 12.48 53.37 -12.90
C ALA A 12 11.78 52.25 -13.70
N ARG A 13 12.51 51.18 -14.04
CA ARG A 13 11.95 50.00 -14.73
C ARG A 13 10.99 49.20 -13.84
N ILE A 14 11.25 49.12 -12.54
CA ILE A 14 10.37 48.46 -11.58
C ILE A 14 9.10 49.29 -11.37
N GLU A 15 9.22 50.61 -11.26
CA GLU A 15 8.11 51.54 -11.12
C GLU A 15 7.19 51.49 -12.35
N GLN A 16 7.76 51.50 -13.56
CA GLN A 16 7.00 51.34 -14.80
C GLN A 16 6.29 49.96 -14.89
N ARG A 17 6.90 48.91 -14.36
CA ARG A 17 6.27 47.58 -14.27
C ARG A 17 5.14 47.54 -13.24
N LEU A 18 5.32 48.20 -12.09
CA LEU A 18 4.30 48.33 -11.06
C LEU A 18 3.09 49.14 -11.55
N GLU A 19 3.30 50.21 -12.32
CA GLU A 19 2.21 50.95 -12.97
C GLU A 19 1.48 50.12 -14.05
N GLY A 20 2.18 49.20 -14.72
CA GLY A 20 1.60 48.25 -15.66
C GLY A 20 0.74 47.20 -14.95
N VAL A 21 1.22 46.67 -13.82
CA VAL A 21 0.51 45.71 -12.97
C VAL A 21 -0.69 46.36 -12.28
N ALA A 22 -0.56 47.58 -11.76
CA ALA A 22 -1.67 48.34 -11.17
C ALA A 22 -2.77 48.67 -12.20
N ARG A 23 -2.40 48.89 -13.47
CA ARG A 23 -3.38 49.00 -14.58
C ARG A 23 -4.06 47.66 -14.90
N GLY A 24 -3.32 46.56 -14.84
CA GLY A 24 -3.87 45.20 -14.96
C GLY A 24 -4.84 44.87 -13.82
N GLU A 25 -4.48 45.19 -12.58
CA GLU A 25 -5.32 45.04 -11.39
C GLU A 25 -6.58 45.92 -11.46
N ASN A 26 -6.51 47.17 -11.94
CA ASN A 26 -7.70 48.00 -12.14
C ASN A 26 -8.63 47.46 -13.24
N GLN A 27 -8.05 46.86 -14.29
CA GLN A 27 -8.82 46.22 -15.37
C GLN A 27 -9.45 44.90 -14.90
N MET A 28 -8.78 44.17 -13.99
CA MET A 28 -9.32 42.99 -13.31
C MET A 28 -10.30 43.37 -12.19
N ALA A 29 -10.16 44.52 -11.54
CA ALA A 29 -11.11 45.03 -10.54
C ALA A 29 -12.47 45.35 -11.19
N ALA A 30 -12.49 45.80 -12.45
CA ALA A 30 -13.71 45.91 -13.24
C ALA A 30 -14.38 44.55 -13.53
N PHE A 31 -13.61 43.45 -13.49
CA PHE A 31 -14.10 42.08 -13.55
C PHE A 31 -14.40 41.48 -12.16
N ALA A 32 -13.78 41.99 -11.08
CA ALA A 32 -13.79 41.41 -9.74
C ALA A 32 -14.67 42.16 -8.69
N GLY A 33 -15.32 43.29 -9.02
CA GLY A 33 -16.45 43.81 -8.22
C GLY A 33 -17.02 45.14 -8.73
N PRO A 34 -18.33 45.46 -8.52
CA PRO A 34 -19.26 44.90 -7.53
C PRO A 34 -20.60 44.36 -8.10
N TRP A 35 -21.26 43.53 -7.30
CA TRP A 35 -22.66 43.05 -7.44
C TRP A 35 -23.73 44.17 -7.60
N GLU A 36 -23.35 45.45 -7.61
CA GLU A 36 -24.22 46.61 -7.89
C GLU A 36 -24.59 46.75 -9.38
N ASN A 37 -23.69 46.37 -10.28
CA ASN A 37 -23.92 46.49 -11.73
C ASN A 37 -24.95 45.47 -12.27
N LEU A 38 -25.37 44.48 -11.48
CA LEU A 38 -26.48 43.58 -11.86
C LEU A 38 -27.81 44.32 -12.01
N SER A 39 -28.00 45.41 -11.25
CA SER A 39 -29.19 46.25 -11.37
C SER A 39 -29.19 47.09 -12.65
N ASP A 40 -28.02 47.59 -13.05
CA ASP A 40 -27.82 48.30 -14.31
C ASP A 40 -27.82 47.36 -15.52
N LEU A 41 -27.30 46.13 -15.39
CA LEU A 41 -27.43 45.07 -16.40
C LEU A 41 -28.91 44.73 -16.65
N GLY A 42 -29.73 44.71 -15.59
CA GLY A 42 -31.19 44.55 -15.70
C GLY A 42 -31.86 45.73 -16.41
N ARG A 43 -31.38 46.95 -16.19
CA ARG A 43 -31.86 48.17 -16.86
C ARG A 43 -31.42 48.23 -18.34
N ASP A 44 -30.18 47.85 -18.63
CA ASP A 44 -29.62 47.80 -19.98
C ASP A 44 -30.20 46.65 -20.80
N LEU A 45 -30.46 45.50 -20.16
CA LEU A 45 -31.28 44.42 -20.73
C LEU A 45 -32.69 44.91 -21.05
N SER A 46 -33.31 45.73 -20.20
CA SER A 46 -34.65 46.27 -20.46
C SER A 46 -34.71 47.14 -21.73
N LEU A 47 -33.62 47.85 -22.04
CA LEU A 47 -33.49 48.67 -23.25
C LEU A 47 -33.20 47.83 -24.50
N LEU A 48 -32.48 46.72 -24.35
CA LEU A 48 -32.17 45.78 -25.44
C LEU A 48 -33.31 44.79 -25.72
N THR A 49 -34.27 44.61 -24.80
CA THR A 49 -35.39 43.68 -24.97
C THR A 49 -36.28 44.04 -26.16
N GLU A 50 -36.61 45.32 -26.37
CA GLU A 50 -37.54 45.70 -27.44
C GLU A 50 -37.03 45.35 -28.85
N PRO A 51 -35.79 45.72 -29.23
CA PRO A 51 -35.25 45.38 -30.55
C PRO A 51 -34.90 43.91 -30.69
N ALA A 52 -34.37 43.27 -29.63
CA ALA A 52 -33.94 41.88 -29.66
C ALA A 52 -35.12 40.91 -29.74
N VAL A 53 -36.22 41.18 -29.02
CA VAL A 53 -37.45 40.36 -29.08
C VAL A 53 -38.07 40.44 -30.47
N LYS A 54 -38.09 41.61 -31.10
CA LYS A 54 -38.62 41.76 -32.46
C LYS A 54 -37.80 40.98 -33.48
N LYS A 55 -36.47 41.07 -33.41
CA LYS A 55 -35.57 40.37 -34.32
C LYS A 55 -35.53 38.85 -34.10
N LEU A 56 -35.64 38.40 -32.85
CA LEU A 56 -35.85 36.98 -32.54
C LEU A 56 -37.19 36.50 -33.11
N THR A 57 -38.27 37.27 -32.96
CA THR A 57 -39.58 36.89 -33.52
C THR A 57 -39.53 36.75 -35.04
N GLU A 58 -38.80 37.62 -35.74
CA GLU A 58 -38.61 37.55 -37.20
C GLU A 58 -37.77 36.34 -37.63
N GLU A 59 -36.71 36.00 -36.89
CA GLU A 59 -35.83 34.85 -37.18
C GLU A 59 -36.40 33.49 -36.68
N MET A 60 -37.29 33.51 -35.68
CA MET A 60 -37.90 32.30 -35.09
C MET A 60 -39.14 31.79 -35.84
N VAL A 61 -39.61 32.50 -36.88
CA VAL A 61 -40.64 31.99 -37.81
C VAL A 61 -40.14 30.78 -38.60
N GLU A 62 -38.83 30.57 -38.70
CA GLU A 62 -38.21 29.41 -39.39
C GLU A 62 -37.98 28.18 -38.47
N VAL A 63 -38.10 28.32 -37.15
CA VAL A 63 -37.86 27.20 -36.22
C VAL A 63 -39.20 26.53 -35.88
N GLU A 64 -39.54 25.50 -36.66
CA GLU A 64 -40.78 24.73 -36.50
C GLU A 64 -40.97 24.15 -35.08
N VAL A 65 -42.13 24.48 -34.51
CA VAL A 65 -42.92 23.72 -33.52
C VAL A 65 -42.19 23.34 -32.22
N GLY A 66 -42.13 24.28 -31.28
CA GLY A 66 -41.87 23.94 -29.87
C GLY A 66 -41.33 25.06 -29.01
N PHE A 67 -40.89 26.17 -29.60
CA PHE A 67 -40.30 27.27 -28.86
C PHE A 67 -41.35 28.35 -28.55
N GLN A 68 -41.85 28.36 -27.32
CA GLN A 68 -42.72 29.44 -26.82
C GLN A 68 -41.85 30.55 -26.19
N MET A 69 -42.21 31.81 -26.41
CA MET A 69 -41.49 32.93 -25.78
C MET A 69 -41.50 32.81 -24.25
N GLU A 70 -42.55 32.25 -23.68
CA GLU A 70 -42.69 32.00 -22.24
C GLU A 70 -41.58 31.07 -21.71
N ASP A 71 -41.20 30.04 -22.48
CA ASP A 71 -40.14 29.10 -22.11
C ASP A 71 -38.76 29.76 -22.15
N PHE A 72 -38.53 30.67 -23.09
CA PHE A 72 -37.32 31.48 -23.16
C PHE A 72 -37.17 32.37 -21.91
N PHE A 73 -38.23 33.09 -21.54
CA PHE A 73 -38.21 33.91 -20.32
C PHE A 73 -38.12 33.08 -19.04
N ALA A 74 -38.73 31.88 -19.01
CA ALA A 74 -38.60 30.94 -17.90
C ALA A 74 -37.16 30.42 -17.76
N LEU A 75 -36.49 30.15 -18.88
CA LEU A 75 -35.10 29.73 -18.91
C LEU A 75 -34.18 30.86 -18.44
N ILE A 76 -34.36 32.09 -18.91
CA ILE A 76 -33.60 33.26 -18.41
C ILE A 76 -33.82 33.46 -16.91
N LYS A 77 -35.06 33.38 -16.42
CA LYS A 77 -35.37 33.49 -14.98
C LYS A 77 -34.71 32.37 -14.15
N LYS A 78 -34.54 31.17 -14.71
CA LYS A 78 -33.79 30.07 -14.05
C LYS A 78 -32.28 30.24 -14.17
N LEU A 79 -31.80 30.85 -15.26
CA LEU A 79 -30.38 31.07 -15.51
C LEU A 79 -29.83 32.15 -14.58
N LEU A 80 -30.56 33.24 -14.35
CA LEU A 80 -30.13 34.38 -13.54
C LEU A 80 -29.70 33.99 -12.10
N PRO A 81 -30.49 33.22 -11.32
CA PRO A 81 -30.05 32.69 -10.03
C PRO A 81 -28.99 31.59 -10.15
N SER A 82 -28.89 30.93 -11.31
CA SER A 82 -27.94 29.85 -11.57
C SER A 82 -26.55 30.36 -11.98
N LEU A 83 -26.43 31.63 -12.38
CA LEU A 83 -25.12 32.26 -12.66
C LEU A 83 -24.18 32.15 -11.46
N LYS A 84 -24.69 32.23 -10.22
CA LYS A 84 -23.87 32.01 -9.01
C LYS A 84 -23.26 30.61 -8.94
N TYR A 85 -23.99 29.59 -9.41
CA TYR A 85 -23.50 28.21 -9.45
C TYR A 85 -22.50 28.01 -10.58
N LEU A 86 -22.68 28.72 -11.70
CA LEU A 86 -21.71 28.74 -12.80
C LEU A 86 -20.41 29.43 -12.37
N THR A 87 -20.48 30.60 -11.73
CA THR A 87 -19.30 31.28 -11.16
C THR A 87 -18.60 30.38 -10.16
N TRP A 88 -19.34 29.80 -9.21
CA TRP A 88 -18.77 28.85 -8.26
C TRP A 88 -18.12 27.64 -8.95
N SER A 89 -18.72 27.09 -10.01
CA SER A 89 -18.11 25.97 -10.75
C SER A 89 -16.83 26.35 -11.47
N LEU A 90 -16.74 27.58 -12.00
CA LEU A 90 -15.53 28.08 -12.64
C LEU A 90 -14.42 28.27 -11.61
N GLU A 91 -14.74 28.81 -10.43
CA GLU A 91 -13.82 28.89 -9.30
C GLU A 91 -13.36 27.50 -8.83
N GLN A 92 -14.26 26.50 -8.81
CA GLN A 92 -13.86 25.12 -8.50
C GLN A 92 -12.95 24.53 -9.59
N MET A 93 -13.17 24.85 -10.86
CA MET A 93 -12.28 24.40 -11.93
C MET A 93 -10.89 25.04 -11.83
N GLU A 94 -10.80 26.31 -11.44
CA GLU A 94 -9.54 26.99 -11.14
C GLU A 94 -8.81 26.31 -9.98
N ASN A 95 -9.52 26.05 -8.87
CA ASN A 95 -8.97 25.30 -7.74
C ASN A 95 -8.50 23.88 -8.11
N LEU A 96 -9.20 23.20 -9.03
CA LEU A 96 -8.80 21.87 -9.52
C LEU A 96 -7.57 21.93 -10.41
N ILE A 97 -7.43 22.98 -11.22
CA ILE A 97 -6.26 23.22 -12.06
C ILE A 97 -5.06 23.51 -11.17
N ASP A 98 -5.21 24.35 -10.15
CA ASP A 98 -4.15 24.66 -9.20
C ASP A 98 -3.72 23.41 -8.42
N TRP A 99 -4.70 22.64 -7.92
CA TRP A 99 -4.43 21.35 -7.27
C TRP A 99 -3.73 20.36 -8.23
N TRP A 100 -4.11 20.32 -9.50
CA TRP A 100 -3.46 19.48 -10.49
C TRP A 100 -2.03 19.94 -10.77
N GLN A 101 -1.78 21.24 -10.86
CA GLN A 101 -0.43 21.80 -11.02
C GLN A 101 0.47 21.49 -9.83
N ASP A 102 -0.08 21.45 -8.62
CA ASP A 102 0.65 21.05 -7.41
C ASP A 102 0.93 19.54 -7.37
N MET A 103 -0.03 18.72 -7.80
CA MET A 103 0.07 17.26 -7.76
C MET A 103 0.87 16.66 -8.92
N GLU A 104 0.83 17.25 -10.10
CA GLU A 104 1.50 16.75 -11.31
C GLU A 104 3.01 16.53 -11.10
N PRO A 105 3.78 17.47 -10.51
CA PRO A 105 5.19 17.25 -10.21
C PRO A 105 5.41 16.09 -9.23
N LEU A 106 4.58 15.99 -8.18
CA LEU A 106 4.66 14.92 -7.19
C LEU A 106 4.40 13.55 -7.81
N LEU A 107 3.41 13.46 -8.70
CA LEU A 107 3.12 12.25 -9.45
C LEU A 107 4.25 11.91 -10.43
N LYS A 108 4.76 12.89 -11.19
CA LYS A 108 5.90 12.67 -12.10
C LYS A 108 7.16 12.20 -11.38
N LEU A 109 7.37 12.62 -10.13
CA LEU A 109 8.50 12.19 -9.29
C LEU A 109 8.24 10.86 -8.55
N GLY A 110 7.01 10.65 -8.09
CA GLY A 110 6.62 9.53 -7.23
C GLY A 110 6.21 8.28 -8.00
N PHE A 111 5.53 8.45 -9.14
CA PHE A 111 5.01 7.34 -9.93
C PHE A 111 6.13 6.44 -10.49
N PRO A 112 7.26 6.97 -11.01
CA PRO A 112 8.39 6.13 -11.39
C PRO A 112 8.96 5.31 -10.23
N LYS A 113 9.12 5.93 -9.05
CA LYS A 113 9.60 5.22 -7.86
C LYS A 113 8.64 4.13 -7.38
N LEU A 114 7.33 4.37 -7.51
CA LEU A 114 6.32 3.35 -7.22
C LEU A 114 6.42 2.20 -8.22
N ILE A 115 6.58 2.49 -9.51
CA ILE A 115 6.78 1.45 -10.53
C ILE A 115 8.05 0.65 -10.22
N ASP A 116 9.17 1.31 -9.96
CA ASP A 116 10.45 0.65 -9.63
C ASP A 116 10.32 -0.22 -8.37
N TYR A 117 9.59 0.27 -7.36
CA TYR A 117 9.34 -0.49 -6.14
C TYR A 117 8.45 -1.71 -6.40
N LEU A 118 7.37 -1.55 -7.18
CA LEU A 118 6.48 -2.66 -7.54
C LEU A 118 7.21 -3.68 -8.43
N ASP A 119 8.07 -3.23 -9.34
CA ASP A 119 8.90 -4.10 -10.18
C ASP A 119 9.93 -4.86 -9.33
N ASP A 120 10.58 -4.23 -8.36
CA ASP A 120 11.47 -4.90 -7.40
C ASP A 120 10.72 -5.97 -6.58
N LEU A 121 9.49 -5.67 -6.13
CA LEU A 121 8.64 -6.65 -5.46
C LEU A 121 8.26 -7.82 -6.38
N GLU A 122 7.97 -7.55 -7.66
CA GLU A 122 7.66 -8.54 -8.67
C GLU A 122 8.87 -9.42 -8.99
N GLN A 123 10.05 -8.84 -9.23
CA GLN A 123 11.31 -9.54 -9.48
C GLN A 123 11.71 -10.42 -8.30
N LYS A 124 11.52 -9.94 -7.07
CA LYS A 124 11.70 -10.74 -5.84
C LYS A 124 10.64 -11.82 -5.67
N GLY A 125 9.62 -11.85 -6.54
CA GLY A 125 8.55 -12.84 -6.54
C GLY A 125 7.56 -12.66 -5.38
N ILE A 126 7.55 -11.50 -4.73
CA ILE A 126 6.72 -11.25 -3.53
C ILE A 126 5.23 -11.35 -3.87
N PHE A 127 4.80 -10.85 -5.03
CA PHE A 127 3.40 -11.00 -5.47
C PHE A 127 3.01 -12.47 -5.67
N ARG A 128 3.91 -13.29 -6.25
CA ARG A 128 3.67 -14.72 -6.44
C ARG A 128 3.59 -15.47 -5.11
N ILE A 129 4.46 -15.14 -4.16
CA ILE A 129 4.44 -15.73 -2.81
C ILE A 129 3.15 -15.34 -2.09
N ASN A 130 2.77 -14.05 -2.12
CA ASN A 130 1.53 -13.59 -1.49
C ASN A 130 0.29 -14.25 -2.12
N ALA A 131 0.23 -14.37 -3.43
CA ALA A 131 -0.85 -15.09 -4.12
C ALA A 131 -0.92 -16.55 -3.69
N ALA A 132 0.22 -17.25 -3.63
CA ALA A 132 0.29 -18.64 -3.19
C ALA A 132 -0.12 -18.82 -1.71
N VAL A 133 0.26 -17.87 -0.84
CA VAL A 133 -0.15 -17.85 0.57
C VAL A 133 -1.66 -17.62 0.70
N LEU A 134 -2.23 -16.68 -0.06
CA LEU A 134 -3.67 -16.46 -0.09
C LEU A 134 -4.42 -17.68 -0.61
N GLU A 135 -3.91 -18.34 -1.66
CA GLU A 135 -4.48 -19.58 -2.18
C GLU A 135 -4.40 -20.72 -1.16
N MET A 136 -3.27 -20.83 -0.45
CA MET A 136 -3.10 -21.76 0.66
C MET A 136 -4.16 -21.50 1.74
N TYR A 137 -4.35 -20.26 2.18
CA TYR A 137 -5.41 -19.91 3.14
C TYR A 137 -6.80 -20.23 2.61
N GLY A 138 -7.07 -20.00 1.32
CA GLY A 138 -8.32 -20.40 0.68
C GLY A 138 -8.54 -21.92 0.71
N LYS A 139 -7.50 -22.72 0.43
CA LYS A 139 -7.55 -24.19 0.52
C LYS A 139 -7.72 -24.68 1.95
N ILE A 140 -7.11 -24.00 2.91
CA ILE A 140 -7.28 -24.33 4.33
C ILE A 140 -8.74 -24.07 4.73
N ALA A 141 -9.26 -22.88 4.46
CA ALA A 141 -10.64 -22.51 4.80
C ALA A 141 -11.70 -23.36 4.07
N ALA A 142 -11.40 -23.89 2.88
CA ALA A 142 -12.31 -24.74 2.13
C ALA A 142 -12.37 -26.20 2.62
N ASN A 143 -11.31 -26.70 3.27
CA ASN A 143 -11.19 -28.12 3.64
C ASN A 143 -11.16 -28.37 5.14
N TYR A 144 -10.96 -27.32 5.95
CA TYR A 144 -10.82 -27.41 7.39
C TYR A 144 -11.79 -26.43 8.06
N ASN A 145 -12.42 -26.89 9.14
CA ASN A 145 -13.30 -26.05 9.95
C ASN A 145 -12.48 -25.19 10.94
N PRO A 146 -13.11 -24.22 11.64
CA PRO A 146 -12.41 -23.39 12.61
C PRO A 146 -11.69 -24.18 13.72
N GLU A 147 -12.26 -25.31 14.16
CA GLU A 147 -11.69 -26.18 15.19
C GLU A 147 -10.40 -26.88 14.70
N ASP A 148 -10.38 -27.30 13.43
CA ASP A 148 -9.21 -27.90 12.79
C ASP A 148 -8.07 -26.88 12.66
N ILE A 149 -8.39 -25.62 12.34
CA ILE A 149 -7.41 -24.54 12.22
C ILE A 149 -6.81 -24.20 13.60
N ASP A 150 -7.63 -24.18 14.66
CA ASP A 150 -7.18 -23.95 16.03
C ASP A 150 -6.23 -25.07 16.49
N ALA A 151 -6.61 -26.33 16.25
CA ALA A 151 -5.77 -27.49 16.53
C ALA A 151 -4.45 -27.49 15.74
N MET A 152 -4.46 -27.02 14.49
CA MET A 152 -3.23 -26.80 13.69
C MET A 152 -2.34 -25.71 14.30
N GLY A 153 -2.93 -24.62 14.79
CA GLY A 153 -2.22 -23.56 15.51
C GLY A 153 -1.50 -24.09 16.75
N ASP A 154 -2.20 -24.86 17.57
CA ASP A 154 -1.62 -25.52 18.75
C ASP A 154 -0.54 -26.53 18.38
N GLY A 155 -0.75 -27.27 17.29
CA GLY A 155 0.25 -28.17 16.72
C GLY A 155 1.53 -27.43 16.29
N PHE A 156 1.39 -26.26 15.68
CA PHE A 156 2.50 -25.42 15.26
C PHE A 156 3.30 -24.89 16.45
N VAL A 157 2.62 -24.43 17.51
CA VAL A 157 3.26 -23.99 18.76
C VAL A 157 4.01 -25.15 19.43
N ARG A 158 3.41 -26.35 19.46
CA ARG A 158 4.06 -27.56 19.97
C ARG A 158 5.31 -27.93 19.15
N MET A 159 5.23 -27.85 17.83
CA MET A 159 6.36 -28.10 16.93
C MET A 159 7.50 -27.09 17.15
N HIS A 160 7.20 -25.82 17.37
CA HIS A 160 8.21 -24.84 17.76
C HIS A 160 8.92 -25.23 19.08
N GLY A 161 8.18 -25.77 20.05
CA GLY A 161 8.74 -26.35 21.26
C GLY A 161 9.69 -27.53 21.00
N VAL A 162 9.39 -28.37 20.02
CA VAL A 162 10.28 -29.47 19.57
C VAL A 162 11.53 -28.91 18.89
N VAL A 163 11.39 -27.95 17.98
CA VAL A 163 12.53 -27.28 17.33
C VAL A 163 13.46 -26.67 18.37
N LYS A 164 12.92 -25.95 19.38
CA LYS A 164 13.71 -25.40 20.48
C LYS A 164 14.46 -26.47 21.29
N LYS A 165 13.85 -27.63 21.52
CA LYS A 165 14.49 -28.79 22.19
C LYS A 165 15.60 -29.39 21.33
N LEU A 166 15.39 -29.49 20.01
CA LEU A 166 16.41 -29.95 19.05
C LEU A 166 17.58 -28.96 18.95
N SER A 167 17.33 -27.66 19.14
CA SER A 167 18.37 -26.63 19.24
C SER A 167 19.11 -26.63 20.58
N ASN A 168 18.79 -27.51 21.54
CA ASN A 168 19.52 -27.58 22.80
C ASN A 168 20.97 -28.05 22.55
N PRO A 169 21.99 -27.26 22.93
CA PRO A 169 23.40 -27.62 22.72
C PRO A 169 23.81 -28.98 23.31
N GLN A 170 23.16 -29.41 24.39
CA GLN A 170 23.42 -30.70 25.04
C GLN A 170 22.94 -31.87 24.17
N LEU A 171 21.79 -31.73 23.51
CA LEU A 171 21.25 -32.75 22.60
C LEU A 171 22.06 -32.79 21.30
N ILE A 172 22.41 -31.63 20.74
CA ILE A 172 23.27 -31.54 19.55
C ILE A 172 24.61 -32.25 19.81
N ARG A 173 25.29 -31.93 20.92
CA ARG A 173 26.56 -32.61 21.29
C ARG A 173 26.42 -34.11 21.50
N PHE A 174 25.26 -34.58 21.97
CA PHE A 174 25.02 -36.01 22.09
C PHE A 174 24.84 -36.66 20.72
N LEU A 175 24.08 -36.03 19.83
CA LEU A 175 23.88 -36.51 18.46
C LEU A 175 25.17 -36.52 17.66
N GLU A 176 25.99 -35.47 17.75
CA GLU A 176 27.34 -35.41 17.15
C GLU A 176 28.18 -36.61 17.59
N LYS A 177 28.30 -36.84 18.90
CA LYS A 177 29.04 -37.99 19.44
C LYS A 177 28.52 -39.33 18.94
N VAL A 178 27.20 -39.48 18.77
CA VAL A 178 26.61 -40.74 18.27
C VAL A 178 26.90 -40.94 16.78
N ILE A 179 26.88 -39.85 16.00
CA ILE A 179 27.15 -39.86 14.55
C ILE A 179 28.63 -40.10 14.25
N ASP A 180 29.53 -39.69 15.15
CA ASP A 180 30.97 -39.89 15.00
C ASP A 180 31.42 -41.32 15.34
N ILE A 181 30.64 -42.07 16.15
CA ILE A 181 30.98 -43.45 16.56
C ILE A 181 31.28 -44.37 15.36
N PRO A 182 30.45 -44.44 14.29
CA PRO A 182 30.76 -45.26 13.13
C PRO A 182 32.00 -44.81 12.34
N LEU A 183 32.40 -43.54 12.44
CA LEU A 183 33.61 -43.02 11.78
C LEU A 183 34.89 -43.42 12.52
N GLU A 184 34.79 -43.64 13.84
CA GLU A 184 35.90 -44.08 14.70
C GLU A 184 36.02 -45.62 14.78
N ILE A 185 35.00 -46.37 14.37
CA ILE A 185 35.02 -47.84 14.37
C ILE A 185 35.56 -48.38 13.05
N ASN A 186 36.74 -49.01 13.10
CA ASN A 186 37.24 -49.80 11.98
C ASN A 186 36.51 -51.15 11.89
N LEU A 187 35.44 -51.20 11.10
CA LEU A 187 34.62 -52.39 10.90
C LEU A 187 35.39 -53.54 10.22
N GLU A 188 36.48 -53.26 9.53
CA GLU A 188 37.31 -54.28 8.87
C GLU A 188 38.15 -55.10 9.87
N GLU A 189 38.45 -54.54 11.04
CA GLU A 189 39.20 -55.21 12.12
C GLU A 189 38.31 -56.01 13.08
N ALA A 190 36.99 -55.99 12.89
CA ALA A 190 36.03 -56.63 13.77
C ALA A 190 36.13 -58.18 13.69
N ARG A 191 36.92 -58.79 14.58
CA ARG A 191 37.12 -60.24 14.62
C ARG A 191 35.88 -60.97 15.16
N PRO A 192 35.42 -62.06 14.52
CA PRO A 192 34.31 -62.87 15.04
C PRO A 192 34.66 -63.41 16.43
N ALA A 193 33.68 -63.33 17.35
CA ALA A 193 33.80 -63.84 18.70
C ALA A 193 32.86 -65.04 18.87
N GLY A 194 33.39 -66.18 19.34
CA GLY A 194 32.53 -67.30 19.76
C GLY A 194 31.74 -66.96 21.04
N PRO A 195 30.69 -67.73 21.39
CA PRO A 195 29.81 -67.43 22.53
C PRO A 195 30.54 -67.17 23.86
N PHE A 196 31.59 -67.96 24.15
CA PHE A 196 32.44 -67.77 25.32
C PHE A 196 33.39 -66.57 25.20
N GLY A 197 33.92 -66.32 24.01
CA GLY A 197 34.79 -65.18 23.73
C GLY A 197 34.06 -63.84 23.80
N LEU A 198 32.78 -63.80 23.42
CA LEU A 198 31.94 -62.62 23.52
C LEU A 198 31.70 -62.23 24.98
N LEU A 199 31.34 -63.20 25.83
CA LEU A 199 31.19 -63.02 27.28
C LEU A 199 32.48 -62.49 27.94
N TRP A 200 33.64 -62.99 27.50
CA TRP A 200 34.92 -62.49 27.99
C TRP A 200 35.24 -61.07 27.52
N ARG A 201 34.98 -60.76 26.24
CA ARG A 201 35.19 -59.42 25.66
C ARG A 201 34.29 -58.36 26.31
N MET A 202 33.02 -58.69 26.59
CA MET A 202 32.10 -57.80 27.30
C MET A 202 32.55 -57.48 28.73
N ARG A 203 33.51 -58.23 29.30
CA ARG A 203 34.04 -57.99 30.64
C ARG A 203 35.06 -56.85 30.70
N ASN A 204 35.53 -56.35 29.55
CA ASN A 204 36.46 -55.22 29.49
C ASN A 204 35.81 -53.92 29.99
N LYS A 205 36.62 -52.97 30.45
CA LYS A 205 36.17 -51.71 31.05
C LYS A 205 35.32 -50.89 30.08
N GLU A 206 35.75 -50.75 28.83
CA GLU A 206 35.02 -49.99 27.80
C GLU A 206 33.63 -50.59 27.52
N CYS A 207 33.53 -51.92 27.37
CA CYS A 207 32.24 -52.59 27.16
C CYS A 207 31.31 -52.43 28.37
N LYS A 208 31.83 -52.48 29.60
CA LYS A 208 31.04 -52.25 30.81
C LYS A 208 30.53 -50.81 30.90
N GLU A 209 31.35 -49.84 30.53
CA GLU A 209 30.96 -48.42 30.48
C GLU A 209 29.86 -48.19 29.44
N GLY A 210 30.02 -48.74 28.22
CA GLY A 210 29.00 -48.67 27.17
C GLY A 210 27.68 -49.36 27.55
N LEU A 211 27.75 -50.55 28.13
CA LEU A 211 26.58 -51.25 28.67
C LEU A 211 25.92 -50.47 29.82
N GLY A 212 26.72 -49.81 30.67
CA GLY A 212 26.22 -48.93 31.73
C GLY A 212 25.43 -47.75 31.18
N VAL A 213 25.94 -47.09 30.13
CA VAL A 213 25.22 -46.01 29.42
C VAL A 213 23.92 -46.53 28.82
N LEU A 214 23.93 -47.71 28.17
CA LEU A 214 22.72 -48.33 27.62
C LEU A 214 21.68 -48.64 28.70
N VAL A 215 22.10 -49.11 29.88
CA VAL A 215 21.21 -49.38 31.01
C VAL A 215 20.60 -48.07 31.53
N GLU A 216 21.38 -46.99 31.68
CA GLU A 216 20.84 -45.69 32.10
C GLU A 216 19.92 -45.06 31.05
N LEU A 217 20.21 -45.22 29.75
CA LEU A 217 19.29 -44.83 28.67
C LEU A 217 17.98 -45.64 28.74
N THR A 218 18.08 -46.95 28.95
CA THR A 218 16.91 -47.84 29.10
C THR A 218 16.08 -47.46 30.33
N LYS A 219 16.74 -47.12 31.44
CA LYS A 219 16.10 -46.62 32.65
C LYS A 219 15.45 -45.25 32.44
N ALA A 220 16.07 -44.36 31.67
CA ALA A 220 15.47 -43.10 31.28
C ALA A 220 14.23 -43.29 30.38
N LEU A 221 14.26 -44.25 29.45
CA LEU A 221 13.11 -44.61 28.62
C LEU A 221 11.93 -45.12 29.46
N SER A 222 12.17 -45.76 30.60
CA SER A 222 11.09 -46.17 31.52
C SER A 222 10.26 -44.99 32.04
N LYS A 223 10.82 -43.76 32.07
CA LYS A 223 10.10 -42.53 32.44
C LYS A 223 9.02 -42.16 31.41
N LEU A 224 9.13 -42.61 30.16
CA LEU A 224 8.09 -42.43 29.15
C LEU A 224 6.82 -43.22 29.47
N LYS A 225 6.93 -44.32 30.22
CA LYS A 225 5.78 -45.10 30.72
C LYS A 225 5.07 -44.41 31.91
N ALA A 226 5.75 -43.47 32.57
CA ALA A 226 5.26 -42.77 33.77
C ALA A 226 4.60 -41.41 33.47
N ALA A 227 4.66 -40.92 32.23
CA ALA A 227 3.91 -39.73 31.85
C ALA A 227 2.43 -40.12 31.66
N PRO A 228 1.48 -39.59 32.46
CA PRO A 228 0.09 -39.64 32.06
C PRO A 228 -0.05 -38.89 30.74
N ALA A 229 -0.93 -39.38 29.87
CA ALA A 229 -1.40 -38.63 28.73
C ALA A 229 -2.02 -37.31 29.22
N GLU A 230 -1.23 -36.24 29.27
CA GLU A 230 -1.78 -34.89 29.32
C GLU A 230 -2.37 -34.60 27.95
N VAL A 231 -3.65 -34.89 27.85
CA VAL A 231 -4.59 -34.22 26.95
C VAL A 231 -4.74 -32.80 27.50
N ALA A 232 -4.14 -31.84 26.80
CA ALA A 232 -4.57 -30.44 26.70
C ALA A 232 -3.94 -29.87 25.43
#